data_AF-A0A0C3BXA4-F1
#
_entry.id   AF-A0A0C3BXA4-F1
#
_cell.length_a   1.000
_cell.length_b   1.000
_cell.length_c   1.000
_cell.angle_alpha   90.00
_cell.angle_beta   90.00
_cell.angle_gamma   90.00
#
_symmetry.space_group_name_H-M   'P 1'
#
loop_
_entity.id
_entity.type
_entity.pdbx_description
1 polymer ?
#
loop_
_entity_poly.entity_id
_entity_poly.type
_entity_poly.pdbx_seq_one_letter_code
_entity_poly.pdbx_strand_id
1 'polypeptide(L)'
;MTRTRTPSVIPAGHTFLNPNTFMSQKGYHTVRDLLRKADNRNPDLFHMYIYNDFFGYAQLDLVDRALSTIHTNVVKRKYDEAMPLLEALTVFSDLESSWPTCDDGERVAHTNIAYGACLIATLRGLKKDGRLDSTNFPALETLLRNAAEWGEAMARMGCDSPYYVVCKGIGERLFGDKSNESVALEEARVEEWVAGLDKEEQKAVRAAMKEDEEEAAEGRVNKPWYAGGDEDDKDPDYALSRVWKEYKDYLADCPMVPVRGPMEWDISKWSPAERKEFSFDNMDI
;
A
#
# COMPACT_ATOMS: atom_id res chain seq x y z
N MET A 1 -31.65 -5.16 -32.09
CA MET A 1 -31.21 -6.23 -31.16
C MET A 1 -30.42 -5.58 -30.04
N THR A 2 -31.08 -5.35 -28.91
CA THR A 2 -30.45 -4.86 -27.68
C THR A 2 -29.61 -6.01 -27.11
N ARG A 3 -28.28 -5.93 -27.22
CA ARG A 3 -27.38 -6.82 -26.48
C ARG A 3 -27.69 -6.62 -24.99
N THR A 4 -28.35 -7.58 -24.37
CA THR A 4 -28.38 -7.70 -22.91
C THR A 4 -26.94 -7.85 -22.46
N ARG A 5 -26.39 -6.76 -21.90
CA ARG A 5 -25.06 -6.74 -21.33
C ARG A 5 -25.09 -7.70 -20.14
N THR A 6 -24.29 -8.77 -20.20
CA THR A 6 -24.13 -9.68 -19.05
C THR A 6 -23.76 -8.83 -17.83
N PRO A 7 -24.39 -9.07 -16.66
CA PRO A 7 -23.98 -8.38 -15.44
C PRO A 7 -22.50 -8.61 -15.19
N SER A 8 -21.77 -7.53 -14.86
CA SER A 8 -20.35 -7.60 -14.48
C SER A 8 -20.20 -8.48 -13.23
N VAL A 9 -19.21 -9.35 -13.21
CA VAL A 9 -18.81 -10.14 -12.04
C VAL A 9 -17.87 -9.36 -11.11
N ILE A 10 -17.32 -8.24 -11.58
CA ILE A 10 -16.57 -7.28 -10.77
C ILE A 10 -17.56 -6.43 -9.97
N PRO A 11 -17.49 -6.44 -8.63
CA PRO A 11 -18.33 -5.60 -7.79
C PRO A 11 -18.25 -4.12 -8.17
N ALA A 12 -19.39 -3.43 -8.15
CA ALA A 12 -19.43 -1.99 -8.41
C ALA A 12 -18.45 -1.23 -7.50
N GLY A 13 -17.75 -0.23 -8.06
CA GLY A 13 -16.76 0.55 -7.33
C GLY A 13 -15.44 -0.18 -7.07
N HIS A 14 -15.17 -1.31 -7.71
CA HIS A 14 -13.90 -2.04 -7.63
C HIS A 14 -13.22 -2.18 -9.00
N THR A 15 -11.92 -2.49 -8.96
CA THR A 15 -11.07 -2.67 -10.14
C THR A 15 -9.80 -3.44 -9.75
N PHE A 16 -8.96 -3.74 -10.73
CA PHE A 16 -7.61 -4.23 -10.53
C PHE A 16 -6.58 -3.15 -10.88
N LEU A 17 -5.47 -3.13 -10.14
CA LEU A 17 -4.26 -2.41 -10.53
C LEU A 17 -3.37 -3.26 -11.44
N ASN A 18 -3.24 -4.53 -11.09
CA ASN A 18 -2.57 -5.60 -11.82
C ASN A 18 -3.33 -6.92 -11.52
N PRO A 19 -3.00 -8.06 -12.15
CA PRO A 19 -3.74 -9.32 -11.98
C PRO A 19 -3.91 -9.77 -10.52
N ASN A 20 -2.92 -9.45 -9.69
CA ASN A 20 -2.84 -9.91 -8.30
C ASN A 20 -3.37 -8.86 -7.30
N THR A 21 -3.74 -7.66 -7.76
CA THR A 21 -4.10 -6.52 -6.89
C THR A 21 -5.52 -6.05 -7.19
N PHE A 22 -6.50 -6.76 -6.61
CA PHE A 22 -7.91 -6.35 -6.60
C PHE A 22 -8.16 -5.31 -5.50
N MET A 23 -8.75 -4.17 -5.83
CA MET A 23 -8.95 -3.06 -4.89
C MET A 23 -10.19 -2.20 -5.22
N SER A 24 -10.56 -1.32 -4.30
CA SER A 24 -11.59 -0.31 -4.58
C SER A 24 -11.11 0.69 -5.65
N GLN A 25 -12.02 1.25 -6.44
CA GLN A 25 -11.71 2.32 -7.41
C GLN A 25 -11.14 3.55 -6.73
N LYS A 26 -11.64 3.89 -5.54
CA LYS A 26 -11.08 4.99 -4.74
C LYS A 26 -9.63 4.70 -4.35
N GLY A 27 -9.34 3.47 -3.91
CA GLY A 27 -7.97 3.02 -3.64
C GLY A 27 -7.07 3.09 -4.89
N TYR A 28 -7.56 2.59 -6.03
CA TYR A 28 -6.87 2.64 -7.32
C TYR A 28 -6.49 4.07 -7.73
N HIS A 29 -7.43 5.01 -7.66
CA HIS A 29 -7.14 6.40 -7.99
C HIS A 29 -6.16 7.04 -7.00
N THR A 30 -6.27 6.69 -5.71
CA THR A 30 -5.37 7.21 -4.66
C THR A 30 -3.94 6.72 -4.86
N VAL A 31 -3.72 5.42 -5.11
CA VAL A 31 -2.37 4.88 -5.36
C VAL A 31 -1.75 5.50 -6.61
N ARG A 32 -2.50 5.65 -7.71
CA ARG A 32 -2.00 6.32 -8.92
C ARG A 32 -1.63 7.78 -8.69
N ASP A 33 -2.39 8.49 -7.87
CA ASP A 33 -2.05 9.87 -7.50
C ASP A 33 -0.79 9.94 -6.63
N LEU A 34 -0.62 9.00 -5.70
CA LEU A 34 0.60 8.88 -4.89
C LEU A 34 1.82 8.55 -5.75
N LEU A 35 1.74 7.57 -6.65
CA LEU A 35 2.81 7.21 -7.59
C LEU A 35 3.22 8.41 -8.45
N ARG A 36 2.26 9.10 -9.06
CA ARG A 36 2.53 10.32 -9.83
C ARG A 36 3.20 11.40 -8.99
N LYS A 37 2.81 11.54 -7.72
CA LYS A 37 3.43 12.48 -6.79
C LYS A 37 4.84 12.04 -6.40
N ALA A 38 5.12 10.74 -6.32
CA ALA A 38 6.45 10.20 -6.09
C ALA A 38 7.35 10.47 -7.30
N ASP A 39 6.87 10.23 -8.53
CA ASP A 39 7.59 10.59 -9.77
C ASP A 39 8.02 12.06 -9.78
N ASN A 40 7.09 12.96 -9.43
CA ASN A 40 7.33 14.39 -9.32
C ASN A 40 8.40 14.77 -8.28
N ARG A 41 8.77 13.85 -7.39
CA ARG A 41 9.76 14.02 -6.31
C ARG A 41 11.04 13.22 -6.56
N ASN A 42 11.07 12.35 -7.58
CA ASN A 42 12.17 11.44 -7.84
C ASN A 42 13.33 12.19 -8.52
N PRO A 43 14.46 12.42 -7.84
CA PRO A 43 15.60 13.16 -8.40
C PRO A 43 16.15 12.55 -9.70
N ASP A 44 16.07 11.23 -9.86
CA ASP A 44 16.58 10.54 -11.06
C ASP A 44 15.77 10.92 -12.32
N LEU A 45 14.45 11.07 -12.19
CA LEU A 45 13.59 11.52 -13.28
C LEU A 45 13.87 12.97 -13.71
N PHE A 46 14.61 13.72 -12.89
CA PHE A 46 15.04 15.09 -13.17
C PHE A 46 16.57 15.23 -13.34
N HIS A 47 17.29 14.11 -13.52
CA HIS A 47 18.75 14.08 -13.71
C HIS A 47 19.56 14.67 -12.54
N MET A 48 19.05 14.53 -11.32
CA MET A 48 19.64 15.03 -10.07
C MET A 48 20.19 13.87 -9.20
N TYR A 49 21.03 13.00 -9.78
CA TYR A 49 21.46 11.74 -9.17
C TYR A 49 22.16 11.86 -7.81
N ILE A 50 22.82 12.98 -7.52
CA ILE A 50 23.47 13.22 -6.22
C ILE A 50 22.43 13.35 -5.09
N TYR A 51 21.20 13.72 -5.42
CA TYR A 51 20.12 13.96 -4.45
C TYR A 51 19.21 12.76 -4.27
N ASN A 52 19.51 11.62 -4.90
CA ASN A 52 18.72 10.38 -4.80
C ASN A 52 18.54 9.93 -3.34
N ASP A 53 19.55 10.12 -2.49
CA ASP A 53 19.51 9.80 -1.06
C ASP A 53 18.35 10.50 -0.32
N PHE A 54 17.83 11.61 -0.86
CA PHE A 54 16.69 12.33 -0.30
C PHE A 54 15.31 11.82 -0.79
N PHE A 55 15.26 10.92 -1.77
CA PHE A 55 14.00 10.44 -2.33
C PHE A 55 13.15 9.69 -1.32
N GLY A 56 13.77 8.88 -0.45
CA GLY A 56 13.08 8.19 0.65
C GLY A 56 12.37 9.15 1.60
N TYR A 57 12.98 10.31 1.91
CA TYR A 57 12.34 11.36 2.70
C TYR A 57 11.15 12.01 1.99
N ALA A 58 11.24 12.19 0.67
CA ALA A 58 10.17 12.75 -0.14
C ALA A 58 8.97 11.80 -0.24
N GLN A 59 9.21 10.49 -0.32
CA GLN A 59 8.19 9.45 -0.20
C GLN A 59 7.58 9.43 1.21
N LEU A 60 8.39 9.55 2.27
CA LEU A 60 7.87 9.65 3.65
C LEU A 60 6.92 10.86 3.81
N ASP A 61 7.18 12.03 3.21
CA ASP A 61 6.20 13.15 3.24
C ASP A 61 4.83 12.75 2.65
N LEU A 62 4.81 11.94 1.58
CA LEU A 62 3.56 11.43 1.00
C LEU A 62 2.87 10.44 1.94
N VAL A 63 3.64 9.51 2.51
CA VAL A 63 3.16 8.53 3.49
C VAL A 63 2.59 9.24 4.71
N ASP A 64 3.27 10.23 5.26
CA ASP A 64 2.87 10.99 6.45
C ASP A 64 1.52 11.70 6.24
N ARG A 65 1.30 12.29 5.05
CA ARG A 65 0.04 12.94 4.67
C ARG A 65 -1.09 11.94 4.48
N ALA A 66 -0.81 10.81 3.83
CA ALA A 66 -1.77 9.73 3.67
C ALA A 66 -2.19 9.16 5.03
N LEU A 67 -1.23 8.84 5.90
CA LEU A 67 -1.45 8.37 7.27
C LEU A 67 -2.24 9.36 8.11
N SER A 68 -1.94 10.66 8.01
CA SER A 68 -2.71 11.70 8.73
C SER A 68 -4.18 11.72 8.32
N THR A 69 -4.46 11.47 7.04
CA THR A 69 -5.83 11.37 6.51
C THR A 69 -6.52 10.08 7.00
N ILE A 70 -5.81 8.95 6.94
CA ILE A 70 -6.28 7.66 7.46
C ILE A 70 -6.62 7.79 8.94
N HIS A 71 -5.67 8.21 9.77
CA HIS A 71 -5.85 8.39 11.21
C HIS A 71 -7.07 9.26 11.53
N THR A 72 -7.25 10.38 10.80
CA THR A 72 -8.42 11.26 10.97
C THR A 72 -9.73 10.52 10.73
N ASN A 73 -9.80 9.66 9.72
CA ASN A 73 -10.98 8.85 9.45
C ASN A 73 -11.17 7.75 10.51
N VAL A 74 -10.10 7.09 10.95
CA VAL A 74 -10.14 6.04 11.98
C VAL A 74 -10.64 6.58 13.32
N VAL A 75 -10.10 7.71 13.80
CA VAL A 75 -10.56 8.34 15.06
C VAL A 75 -12.02 8.78 14.98
N LYS A 76 -12.48 9.21 13.80
CA LYS A 76 -13.87 9.56 13.53
C LYS A 76 -14.77 8.35 13.25
N ARG A 77 -14.24 7.13 13.33
CA ARG A 77 -14.92 5.87 13.00
C ARG A 77 -15.51 5.83 11.59
N LYS A 78 -14.90 6.55 10.65
CA LYS A 78 -15.26 6.55 9.23
C LYS A 78 -14.50 5.44 8.51
N TYR A 79 -14.74 4.20 8.90
CA TYR A 79 -13.97 3.05 8.39
C TYR A 79 -14.14 2.85 6.87
N ASP A 80 -15.34 3.12 6.34
CA ASP A 80 -15.62 3.10 4.89
C ASP A 80 -14.75 4.09 4.10
N GLU A 81 -14.37 5.21 4.73
CA GLU A 81 -13.47 6.19 4.13
C GLU A 81 -11.99 5.84 4.34
N ALA A 82 -11.66 5.09 5.40
CA ALA A 82 -10.31 4.68 5.75
C ALA A 82 -9.84 3.45 4.93
N MET A 83 -10.72 2.48 4.68
CA MET A 83 -10.38 1.23 3.98
C MET A 83 -9.74 1.46 2.60
N PRO A 84 -10.33 2.28 1.69
CA PRO A 84 -9.69 2.58 0.40
C PRO A 84 -8.33 3.28 0.52
N LEU A 85 -8.11 4.06 1.59
CA LEU A 85 -6.85 4.75 1.82
C LEU A 85 -5.78 3.79 2.36
N LEU A 86 -6.17 2.83 3.20
CA LEU A 86 -5.32 1.73 3.66
C LEU A 86 -4.93 0.83 2.49
N GLU A 87 -5.87 0.44 1.64
CA GLU A 87 -5.59 -0.27 0.37
C GLU A 87 -4.52 0.47 -0.44
N ALA A 88 -4.76 1.76 -0.71
CA ALA A 88 -3.85 2.57 -1.52
C ALA A 88 -2.46 2.70 -0.91
N LEU A 89 -2.36 2.96 0.39
CA LEU A 89 -1.07 3.15 1.06
C LEU A 89 -0.28 1.85 1.16
N THR A 90 -0.95 0.71 1.37
CA THR A 90 -0.31 -0.61 1.39
C THR A 90 0.30 -0.94 0.04
N VAL A 91 -0.48 -0.77 -1.04
CA VAL A 91 -0.01 -1.01 -2.40
C VAL A 91 1.07 0.01 -2.80
N PHE A 92 0.93 1.28 -2.41
CA PHE A 92 1.97 2.28 -2.63
C PHE A 92 3.29 1.89 -1.97
N SER A 93 3.25 1.38 -0.73
CA SER A 93 4.47 1.02 0.01
C SER A 93 5.23 -0.14 -0.65
N ASP A 94 4.52 -1.07 -1.26
CA ASP A 94 5.10 -2.18 -2.03
C ASP A 94 5.74 -1.69 -3.34
N LEU A 95 5.02 -0.84 -4.09
CA LEU A 95 5.49 -0.33 -5.39
C LEU A 95 6.61 0.71 -5.26
N GLU A 96 6.61 1.52 -4.20
CA GLU A 96 7.56 2.60 -3.93
C GLU A 96 8.34 2.29 -2.64
N SER A 97 9.17 1.25 -2.69
CA SER A 97 9.81 0.64 -1.51
C SER A 97 11.21 1.18 -1.19
N SER A 98 11.56 2.39 -1.63
CA SER A 98 12.85 3.04 -1.27
C SER A 98 12.79 3.80 0.06
N TRP A 99 11.62 4.17 0.55
CA TRP A 99 11.52 4.90 1.83
C TRP A 99 11.90 4.07 3.07
N PRO A 100 11.70 2.74 3.14
CA PRO A 100 12.20 1.93 4.25
C PRO A 100 13.73 1.86 4.33
N THR A 101 14.44 2.21 3.25
CA THR A 101 15.92 2.27 3.23
C THR A 101 16.45 3.68 3.49
N CYS A 102 15.59 4.61 3.93
CA CYS A 102 16.00 5.92 4.40
C CYS A 102 16.98 5.80 5.59
N ASP A 103 17.96 6.69 5.69
CA ASP A 103 18.96 6.71 6.75
C ASP A 103 18.39 7.10 8.13
N ASP A 104 17.17 7.64 8.16
CA ASP A 104 16.37 7.85 9.37
C ASP A 104 15.53 6.60 9.70
N GLY A 105 16.19 5.55 10.21
CA GLY A 105 15.54 4.29 10.56
C GLY A 105 14.51 4.40 11.69
N GLU A 106 14.66 5.37 12.60
CA GLU A 106 13.67 5.63 13.65
C GLU A 106 12.38 6.20 13.07
N ARG A 107 12.46 7.14 12.12
CA ARG A 107 11.27 7.62 11.39
C ARG A 107 10.58 6.47 10.65
N VAL A 108 11.34 5.63 9.96
CA VAL A 108 10.79 4.46 9.24
C VAL A 108 10.04 3.53 10.19
N ALA A 109 10.62 3.22 11.35
CA ALA A 109 9.98 2.39 12.37
C ALA A 109 8.68 3.04 12.90
N HIS A 110 8.73 4.32 13.30
CA HIS A 110 7.54 5.04 13.78
C HIS A 110 6.44 5.12 12.73
N THR A 111 6.79 5.31 11.46
CA THR A 111 5.83 5.31 10.34
C THR A 111 5.16 3.95 10.17
N ASN A 112 5.94 2.85 10.22
CA ASN A 112 5.39 1.49 10.12
C ASN A 112 4.45 1.15 11.28
N ILE A 113 4.85 1.48 12.51
CA ILE A 113 4.03 1.27 13.71
C ILE A 113 2.73 2.11 13.62
N ALA A 114 2.80 3.36 13.16
CA ALA A 114 1.62 4.21 12.98
C ALA A 114 0.66 3.68 11.91
N TYR A 115 1.18 3.16 10.80
CA TYR A 115 0.41 2.45 9.78
C TYR A 115 -0.30 1.23 10.38
N GLY A 116 0.45 0.34 11.05
CA GLY A 116 -0.05 -0.86 11.70
C GLY A 116 -1.17 -0.55 12.70
N ALA A 117 -0.97 0.44 13.57
CA ALA A 117 -1.96 0.87 14.54
C ALA A 117 -3.26 1.36 13.87
N CYS A 118 -3.16 2.13 12.78
CA CYS A 118 -4.33 2.58 12.02
C CYS A 118 -5.07 1.42 11.35
N LEU A 119 -4.33 0.49 10.77
CA LEU A 119 -4.88 -0.71 10.14
C LEU A 119 -5.63 -1.56 11.17
N ILE A 120 -4.98 -1.93 12.28
CA ILE A 120 -5.58 -2.77 13.32
C ILE A 120 -6.78 -2.09 13.99
N ALA A 121 -6.70 -0.78 14.26
CA ALA A 121 -7.84 -0.04 14.79
C ALA A 121 -9.05 -0.06 13.83
N THR A 122 -8.80 0.02 12.52
CA THR A 122 -9.85 -0.08 11.49
C THR A 122 -10.46 -1.47 11.45
N LEU A 123 -9.62 -2.51 11.36
CA LEU A 123 -10.06 -3.91 11.27
C LEU A 123 -10.87 -4.32 12.52
N ARG A 124 -10.38 -3.97 13.72
CA ARG A 124 -11.10 -4.23 14.98
C ARG A 124 -12.40 -3.43 15.08
N GLY A 125 -12.40 -2.19 14.60
CA GLY A 125 -13.60 -1.37 14.49
C GLY A 125 -14.67 -2.05 13.63
N LEU A 126 -14.31 -2.49 12.44
CA LEU A 126 -15.19 -3.20 11.52
C LEU A 126 -15.66 -4.55 12.07
N LYS A 127 -14.78 -5.31 12.75
CA LYS A 127 -15.14 -6.57 13.42
C LYS A 127 -16.20 -6.32 14.50
N LYS A 128 -16.01 -5.29 15.31
CA LYS A 128 -16.97 -4.90 16.36
C LYS A 128 -18.32 -4.49 15.78
N ASP A 129 -18.31 -3.84 14.62
CA ASP A 129 -19.52 -3.43 13.92
C ASP A 129 -20.18 -4.60 13.14
N GLY A 130 -19.57 -5.78 13.12
CA GLY A 130 -20.07 -6.96 12.40
C GLY A 130 -19.97 -6.85 10.87
N ARG A 131 -19.04 -6.04 10.37
CA ARG A 131 -18.88 -5.70 8.94
C ARG A 131 -17.55 -6.16 8.35
N LEU A 132 -16.67 -6.78 9.13
CA LEU A 132 -15.37 -7.26 8.65
C LEU A 132 -15.54 -8.58 7.88
N ASP A 133 -15.94 -8.45 6.62
CA ASP A 133 -16.19 -9.55 5.69
C ASP A 133 -16.04 -9.09 4.23
N SER A 134 -15.99 -10.06 3.31
CA SER A 134 -15.84 -9.82 1.86
C SER A 134 -17.10 -9.30 1.16
N THR A 135 -18.26 -9.30 1.83
CA THR A 135 -19.49 -8.72 1.28
C THR A 135 -19.48 -7.21 1.42
N ASN A 136 -19.05 -6.70 2.59
CA ASN A 136 -18.90 -5.29 2.86
C ASN A 136 -17.61 -4.72 2.23
N PHE A 137 -16.54 -5.51 2.21
CA PHE A 137 -15.23 -5.10 1.69
C PHE A 137 -14.68 -6.16 0.71
N PRO A 138 -15.10 -6.15 -0.57
CA PRO A 138 -14.69 -7.16 -1.56
C PRO A 138 -13.17 -7.31 -1.76
N ALA A 139 -12.40 -6.24 -1.55
CA ALA A 139 -10.94 -6.25 -1.66
C ALA A 139 -10.20 -6.59 -0.35
N LEU A 140 -10.93 -7.00 0.70
CA LEU A 140 -10.37 -7.22 2.04
C LEU A 140 -9.22 -8.23 2.05
N GLU A 141 -9.32 -9.32 1.28
CA GLU A 141 -8.27 -10.31 1.23
C GLU A 141 -6.97 -9.75 0.64
N THR A 142 -7.05 -9.02 -0.48
CA THR A 142 -5.90 -8.35 -1.09
C THR A 142 -5.23 -7.42 -0.09
N LEU A 143 -6.02 -6.61 0.62
CA LEU A 143 -5.49 -5.71 1.65
C LEU A 143 -4.76 -6.48 2.76
N LEU A 144 -5.38 -7.54 3.30
CA LEU A 144 -4.80 -8.31 4.40
C LEU A 144 -3.53 -9.04 3.98
N ARG A 145 -3.51 -9.63 2.78
CA ARG A 145 -2.33 -10.30 2.24
C ARG A 145 -1.19 -9.31 2.04
N ASN A 146 -1.42 -8.22 1.33
CA ASN A 146 -0.38 -7.23 1.04
C ASN A 146 0.12 -6.56 2.34
N ALA A 147 -0.77 -6.30 3.30
CA ALA A 147 -0.37 -5.76 4.60
C ALA A 147 0.46 -6.78 5.41
N ALA A 148 0.12 -8.07 5.35
CA ALA A 148 0.90 -9.11 6.01
C ALA A 148 2.30 -9.24 5.40
N GLU A 149 2.40 -9.29 4.07
CA GLU A 149 3.68 -9.34 3.34
C GLU A 149 4.53 -8.10 3.62
N TRP A 150 3.91 -6.92 3.62
CA TRP A 150 4.58 -5.67 3.96
C TRP A 150 5.10 -5.67 5.40
N GLY A 151 4.28 -6.05 6.38
CA GLY A 151 4.70 -6.11 7.78
C GLY A 151 5.85 -7.09 8.01
N GLU A 152 5.85 -8.24 7.34
CA GLU A 152 6.98 -9.17 7.37
C GLU A 152 8.25 -8.59 6.74
N ALA A 153 8.13 -7.88 5.62
CA ALA A 153 9.26 -7.22 4.99
C ALA A 153 9.87 -6.17 5.94
N MET A 154 9.04 -5.35 6.57
CA MET A 154 9.47 -4.36 7.56
C MET A 154 10.13 -5.00 8.78
N ALA A 155 9.60 -6.13 9.27
CA ALA A 155 10.22 -6.89 10.35
C ALA A 155 11.63 -7.40 9.99
N ARG A 156 11.82 -7.89 8.76
CA ARG A 156 13.15 -8.31 8.25
C ARG A 156 14.14 -7.14 8.16
N MET A 157 13.64 -5.92 7.99
CA MET A 157 14.44 -4.68 7.97
C MET A 157 14.68 -4.09 9.37
N GLY A 158 14.23 -4.75 10.44
CA GLY A 158 14.41 -4.27 11.82
C GLY A 158 13.41 -3.18 12.25
N CYS A 159 12.38 -2.93 11.45
CA CYS A 159 11.31 -1.96 11.72
C CYS A 159 9.99 -2.69 12.07
N ASP A 160 10.08 -3.71 12.93
CA ASP A 160 8.96 -4.62 13.21
C ASP A 160 7.77 -3.91 13.86
N SER A 161 6.57 -4.32 13.44
CA SER A 161 5.30 -4.07 14.13
C SER A 161 4.38 -5.25 13.78
N PRO A 162 3.91 -6.03 14.76
CA PRO A 162 3.37 -7.37 14.51
C PRO A 162 1.95 -7.40 13.89
N TYR A 163 1.47 -6.29 13.32
CA TYR A 163 0.14 -6.21 12.70
C TYR A 163 -0.08 -7.26 11.59
N TYR A 164 0.99 -7.74 10.95
CA TYR A 164 0.93 -8.83 9.99
C TYR A 164 0.37 -10.12 10.61
N VAL A 165 0.64 -10.40 11.88
CA VAL A 165 0.09 -11.57 12.61
C VAL A 165 -1.44 -11.48 12.69
N VAL A 166 -1.96 -10.29 13.00
CA VAL A 166 -3.41 -10.04 13.05
C VAL A 166 -4.03 -10.13 11.66
N CYS A 167 -3.38 -9.56 10.64
CA CYS A 167 -3.84 -9.64 9.26
C CYS A 167 -3.96 -11.09 8.78
N LYS A 168 -2.96 -11.91 9.09
CA LYS A 168 -2.97 -13.35 8.82
C LYS A 168 -4.07 -14.08 9.58
N GLY A 169 -4.27 -13.79 10.86
CA GLY A 169 -5.33 -14.44 11.66
C GLY A 169 -6.74 -14.14 11.11
N ILE A 170 -6.98 -12.90 10.68
CA ILE A 170 -8.22 -12.52 9.99
C ILE A 170 -8.32 -13.26 8.65
N GLY A 171 -7.20 -13.33 7.93
CA GLY A 171 -7.06 -14.06 6.67
C GLY A 171 -7.47 -15.52 6.79
N GLU A 172 -6.95 -16.22 7.77
CA GLU A 172 -7.27 -17.62 8.06
C GLU A 172 -8.77 -17.79 8.39
N ARG A 173 -9.33 -16.93 9.26
CA ARG A 173 -10.75 -17.01 9.61
C ARG A 173 -11.68 -16.80 8.42
N LEU A 174 -11.36 -15.86 7.53
CA LEU A 174 -12.25 -15.46 6.44
C LEU A 174 -12.00 -16.23 5.13
N PHE A 175 -10.78 -16.66 4.90
CA PHE A 175 -10.31 -17.18 3.61
C PHE A 175 -9.53 -18.51 3.73
N GLY A 176 -9.46 -19.10 4.93
CA GLY A 176 -8.84 -20.41 5.17
C GLY A 176 -9.51 -21.54 4.38
N ASP A 177 -10.85 -21.53 4.36
CA ASP A 177 -11.69 -22.56 3.76
C ASP A 177 -12.44 -22.04 2.52
N LYS A 178 -11.72 -21.38 1.59
CA LYS A 178 -12.33 -20.89 0.35
C LYS A 178 -12.96 -22.04 -0.45
N SER A 179 -14.21 -21.85 -0.87
CA SER A 179 -14.88 -22.79 -1.76
C SER A 179 -14.39 -22.66 -3.20
N ASN A 180 -14.54 -23.73 -3.98
CA ASN A 180 -14.21 -23.72 -5.41
C ASN A 180 -14.98 -22.63 -6.17
N GLU A 181 -16.21 -22.32 -5.76
CA GLU A 181 -17.00 -21.25 -6.34
C GLU A 181 -16.40 -19.87 -6.06
N SER A 182 -15.82 -19.64 -4.88
CA SER A 182 -15.12 -18.39 -4.56
C SER A 182 -13.87 -18.22 -5.42
N VAL A 183 -13.09 -19.29 -5.58
CA VAL A 183 -11.88 -19.28 -6.43
C VAL A 183 -12.27 -19.01 -7.88
N ALA A 184 -13.27 -19.71 -8.42
CA ALA A 184 -13.75 -19.50 -9.78
C ALA A 184 -14.31 -18.08 -10.00
N LEU A 185 -14.91 -17.47 -8.96
CA LEU A 185 -15.37 -16.08 -9.03
C LEU A 185 -14.19 -15.08 -9.10
N GLU A 186 -13.10 -15.33 -8.37
CA GLU A 186 -11.89 -14.51 -8.44
C GLU A 186 -11.23 -14.59 -9.82
N GLU A 187 -11.09 -15.79 -10.37
CA GLU A 187 -10.59 -16.00 -11.74
C GLU A 187 -11.47 -15.30 -12.78
N ALA A 188 -12.80 -15.43 -12.67
CA ALA A 188 -13.73 -14.77 -13.58
C ALA A 188 -13.63 -13.23 -13.52
N ARG A 189 -13.36 -12.65 -12.34
CA ARG A 189 -13.15 -11.20 -12.19
C ARG A 189 -11.87 -10.74 -12.88
N VAL A 190 -10.78 -11.48 -12.73
CA VAL A 190 -9.51 -11.18 -13.42
C VAL A 190 -9.72 -11.25 -14.92
N GLU A 191 -10.35 -12.32 -15.43
CA GLU A 191 -10.62 -12.48 -16.87
C GLU A 191 -11.54 -11.38 -17.43
N GLU A 192 -12.59 -10.97 -16.69
CA GLU A 192 -13.40 -9.82 -17.09
C GLU A 192 -12.57 -8.52 -17.17
N TRP A 193 -11.70 -8.28 -16.18
CA TRP A 193 -10.83 -7.11 -16.18
C TRP A 193 -9.85 -7.12 -17.35
N VAL A 194 -9.15 -8.25 -17.57
CA VAL A 194 -8.21 -8.42 -18.69
C VAL A 194 -8.93 -8.20 -20.02
N ALA A 195 -10.13 -8.75 -20.22
CA ALA A 195 -10.90 -8.56 -21.45
C ALA A 195 -11.29 -7.08 -21.70
N GLY A 196 -11.27 -6.23 -20.67
CA GLY A 196 -11.52 -4.80 -20.75
C GLY A 196 -10.31 -3.94 -21.12
N LEU A 197 -9.10 -4.49 -21.06
CA LEU A 197 -7.85 -3.80 -21.40
C LEU A 197 -7.64 -3.69 -22.92
N ASP A 198 -6.71 -2.85 -23.37
CA ASP A 198 -6.31 -2.85 -24.78
C ASP A 198 -5.51 -4.11 -25.16
N LYS A 199 -5.28 -4.35 -26.46
CA LYS A 199 -4.65 -5.59 -26.92
C LYS A 199 -3.19 -5.75 -26.49
N GLU A 200 -2.45 -4.66 -26.37
CA GLU A 200 -1.06 -4.71 -25.95
C GLU A 200 -1.00 -4.94 -24.44
N GLU A 201 -1.84 -4.27 -23.66
CA GLU A 201 -2.00 -4.49 -22.22
C GLU A 201 -2.45 -5.92 -21.91
N GLN A 202 -3.44 -6.46 -22.64
CA GLN A 202 -3.88 -7.85 -22.52
C GLN A 202 -2.73 -8.83 -22.70
N LYS A 203 -1.89 -8.61 -23.72
CA LYS A 203 -0.75 -9.46 -24.01
C LYS A 203 0.28 -9.39 -22.89
N ALA A 204 0.60 -8.19 -22.40
CA ALA A 204 1.54 -7.99 -21.31
C ALA A 204 1.06 -8.66 -20.01
N VAL A 205 -0.21 -8.45 -19.66
CA VAL A 205 -0.84 -9.05 -18.47
C VAL A 205 -0.85 -10.57 -18.55
N ARG A 206 -1.28 -11.15 -19.67
CA ARG A 206 -1.30 -12.62 -19.82
C ARG A 206 0.09 -13.24 -19.80
N ALA A 207 1.11 -12.52 -20.26
CA ALA A 207 2.49 -12.97 -20.15
C ALA A 207 2.94 -13.01 -18.67
N ALA A 208 2.66 -11.95 -17.90
CA ALA A 208 2.97 -11.91 -16.46
C ALA A 208 2.25 -13.01 -15.67
N MET A 209 0.96 -13.23 -15.93
CA MET A 209 0.22 -14.33 -15.27
C MET A 209 0.81 -15.71 -15.56
N LYS A 210 1.32 -15.93 -16.78
CA LYS A 210 1.95 -17.19 -17.15
C LYS A 210 3.28 -17.41 -16.43
N GLU A 211 4.05 -16.33 -16.22
CA GLU A 211 5.28 -16.36 -15.45
C GLU A 211 5.00 -16.72 -13.98
N ASP A 212 4.01 -16.08 -13.36
CA ASP A 212 3.58 -16.38 -11.99
C ASP A 212 3.12 -17.86 -11.83
N GLU A 213 2.39 -18.40 -12.81
CA GLU A 213 1.96 -19.81 -12.82
C GLU A 213 3.14 -20.79 -12.92
N GLU A 214 4.14 -20.47 -13.76
CA GLU A 214 5.36 -21.27 -13.91
C GLU A 214 6.18 -21.27 -12.62
N GLU A 215 6.37 -20.12 -11.97
CA GLU A 215 7.05 -20.02 -10.68
C GLU A 215 6.32 -20.82 -9.57
N ALA A 216 4.99 -20.79 -9.55
CA ALA A 216 4.20 -21.54 -8.58
C ALA A 216 4.34 -23.07 -8.79
N ALA A 217 4.46 -23.52 -10.04
CA ALA A 217 4.62 -24.94 -10.38
C ALA A 217 5.99 -25.52 -9.98
N GLU A 218 7.02 -24.67 -9.82
CA GLU A 218 8.38 -25.08 -9.43
C GLU A 218 8.55 -25.47 -7.95
N GLY A 219 7.46 -25.59 -7.19
CA GLY A 219 7.40 -26.50 -6.04
C GLY A 219 7.91 -25.96 -4.71
N ARG A 220 7.87 -24.64 -4.47
CA ARG A 220 7.85 -24.16 -3.08
C ARG A 220 6.52 -24.60 -2.48
N VAL A 221 6.55 -25.43 -1.44
CA VAL A 221 5.38 -25.70 -0.59
C VAL A 221 5.00 -24.37 0.06
N ASN A 222 4.19 -23.58 -0.66
CA ASN A 222 3.70 -22.31 -0.16
C ASN A 222 2.71 -22.64 0.94
N LYS A 223 3.17 -22.50 2.18
CA LYS A 223 2.24 -22.32 3.29
C LYS A 223 1.29 -21.19 2.88
N PRO A 224 -0.01 -21.30 3.16
CA PRO A 224 -0.93 -20.21 2.88
C PRO A 224 -0.40 -18.90 3.46
N TRP A 225 -0.63 -17.78 2.78
CA TRP A 225 -0.10 -16.47 3.21
C TRP A 225 -0.53 -16.10 4.64
N TYR A 226 -1.65 -16.64 5.11
CA TYR A 226 -2.20 -16.48 6.45
C TYR A 226 -1.62 -17.44 7.51
N ALA A 227 -0.65 -18.29 7.17
CA ALA A 227 -0.08 -19.24 8.12
C ALA A 227 0.63 -18.54 9.29
N GLY A 228 0.34 -19.00 10.52
CA GLY A 228 0.91 -18.45 11.75
C GLY A 228 0.26 -17.16 12.24
N GLY A 229 -0.98 -16.88 11.82
CA GLY A 229 -1.73 -15.71 12.26
C GLY A 229 -2.35 -15.85 13.65
N ASP A 230 -2.62 -14.70 14.28
CA ASP A 230 -3.40 -14.58 15.51
C ASP A 230 -4.21 -13.28 15.45
N GLU A 231 -5.51 -13.39 15.17
CA GLU A 231 -6.41 -12.23 15.05
C GLU A 231 -6.59 -11.47 16.37
N ASP A 232 -6.39 -12.16 17.50
CA ASP A 232 -6.64 -11.62 18.84
C ASP A 232 -5.36 -11.15 19.54
N ASP A 233 -4.22 -11.14 18.84
CA ASP A 233 -2.93 -10.64 19.32
C ASP A 233 -3.06 -9.22 19.91
N LYS A 234 -2.38 -8.91 21.02
CA LYS A 234 -2.62 -7.67 21.79
C LYS A 234 -1.36 -6.83 21.96
N ASP A 235 -0.51 -6.81 20.95
CA ASP A 235 0.70 -6.01 20.98
C ASP A 235 0.41 -4.54 21.35
N PRO A 236 1.21 -3.93 22.23
CA PRO A 236 1.06 -2.53 22.61
C PRO A 236 1.07 -1.57 21.41
N ASP A 237 1.69 -1.91 20.29
CA ASP A 237 1.73 -1.09 19.07
C ASP A 237 0.35 -0.87 18.44
N TYR A 238 -0.66 -1.65 18.83
CA TYR A 238 -2.03 -1.42 18.37
C TYR A 238 -2.73 -0.30 19.13
N ALA A 239 -2.11 0.28 20.15
CA ALA A 239 -2.67 1.39 20.93
C ALA A 239 -2.59 2.71 20.15
N LEU A 240 -3.53 2.91 19.22
CA LEU A 240 -3.53 4.03 18.26
C LEU A 240 -3.27 5.40 18.88
N SER A 241 -3.90 5.74 20.02
CA SER A 241 -3.71 7.05 20.65
C SER A 241 -2.29 7.29 21.15
N ARG A 242 -1.65 6.25 21.70
CA ARG A 242 -0.26 6.30 22.16
C ARG A 242 0.68 6.38 20.96
N VAL A 243 0.57 5.43 20.04
CA VAL A 243 1.41 5.36 18.84
C VAL A 243 1.31 6.62 18.01
N TRP A 244 0.11 7.14 17.79
CA TRP A 244 -0.07 8.36 17.01
C TRP A 244 0.59 9.56 17.66
N LYS A 245 0.54 9.66 19.00
CA LYS A 245 1.23 10.71 19.73
C LYS A 245 2.74 10.59 19.55
N GLU A 246 3.31 9.42 19.80
CA GLU A 246 4.75 9.16 19.65
C GLU A 246 5.23 9.48 18.22
N TYR A 247 4.46 9.04 17.21
CA TYR A 247 4.73 9.35 15.81
C TYR A 247 4.70 10.85 15.52
N LYS A 248 3.72 11.59 16.04
CA LYS A 248 3.64 13.05 15.84
C LYS A 248 4.73 13.80 16.59
N ASP A 249 5.09 13.36 17.79
CA ASP A 249 6.17 13.93 18.59
C ASP A 249 7.51 13.73 17.86
N TYR A 250 7.78 12.51 17.38
CA TYR A 250 8.96 12.22 16.56
C TYR A 250 9.04 13.12 15.33
N LEU A 251 7.95 13.16 14.55
CA LEU A 251 7.91 13.99 13.36
C LEU A 251 8.15 15.46 13.68
N ALA A 252 7.65 15.97 14.81
CA ALA A 252 7.83 17.37 15.20
C ALA A 252 9.30 17.73 15.47
N ASP A 253 10.08 16.79 15.99
CA ASP A 253 11.51 16.95 16.29
C ASP A 253 12.41 16.76 15.05
N CYS A 254 11.92 16.09 13.99
CA CYS A 254 12.68 15.98 12.73
C CYS A 254 13.03 17.36 12.13
N PRO A 255 14.27 17.58 11.68
CA PRO A 255 14.68 18.82 11.02
C PRO A 255 13.78 19.17 9.84
N MET A 256 13.37 20.44 9.73
CA MET A 256 12.52 20.88 8.62
C MET A 256 13.23 20.80 7.25
N VAL A 257 14.56 20.95 7.19
CA VAL A 257 15.34 20.90 5.94
C VAL A 257 16.64 20.13 6.23
N PRO A 258 17.11 19.22 5.35
CA PRO A 258 16.47 18.70 4.13
C PRO A 258 15.52 17.51 4.40
N VAL A 259 15.37 17.08 5.66
CA VAL A 259 14.60 15.89 6.08
C VAL A 259 13.08 16.01 5.84
N ARG A 260 12.54 17.24 5.84
CA ARG A 260 11.20 17.55 5.31
C ARG A 260 11.23 18.34 3.99
N GLY A 261 12.39 18.40 3.34
CA GLY A 261 12.63 18.97 2.01
C GLY A 261 12.76 20.48 1.98
N PRO A 262 12.97 21.06 0.79
CA PRO A 262 12.59 22.45 0.55
C PRO A 262 11.08 22.60 0.78
N MET A 263 10.55 23.83 0.81
CA MET A 263 9.10 24.05 1.00
C MET A 263 8.23 23.28 -0.02
N GLU A 264 8.83 22.83 -1.13
CA GLU A 264 8.19 22.03 -2.17
C GLU A 264 9.09 20.86 -2.62
N TRP A 265 8.76 19.63 -2.19
CA TRP A 265 9.38 18.40 -2.70
C TRP A 265 9.08 18.11 -4.17
N ASP A 266 8.08 18.78 -4.76
CA ASP A 266 7.68 18.59 -6.15
C ASP A 266 8.70 19.28 -7.09
N ILE A 267 9.73 18.52 -7.47
CA ILE A 267 10.83 18.94 -8.36
C ILE A 267 10.27 19.39 -9.71
N SER A 268 9.12 18.86 -10.15
CA SER A 268 8.48 19.27 -11.40
C SER A 268 8.09 20.75 -11.44
N LYS A 269 7.97 21.38 -10.27
CA LYS A 269 7.65 22.81 -10.12
C LYS A 269 8.87 23.69 -9.91
N TRP A 270 10.05 23.11 -9.72
CA TRP A 270 11.28 23.88 -9.56
C TRP A 270 11.64 24.56 -10.88
N SER A 271 12.04 25.82 -10.77
CA SER A 271 12.60 26.57 -11.88
C SER A 271 13.85 25.87 -12.42
N PRO A 272 14.22 26.11 -13.69
CA PRO A 272 15.49 25.62 -14.21
C PRO A 272 16.70 26.10 -13.39
N ALA A 273 16.63 27.29 -12.78
CA ALA A 273 17.71 27.82 -11.95
C ALA A 273 17.87 27.02 -10.64
N GLU A 274 16.76 26.71 -9.97
CA GLU A 274 16.76 25.87 -8.76
C GLU A 274 17.28 24.47 -9.09
N ARG A 275 16.82 23.83 -10.17
CA ARG A 275 17.35 22.51 -10.58
C ARG A 275 18.80 22.53 -10.99
N LYS A 276 19.28 23.62 -11.60
CA LYS A 276 20.67 23.72 -12.08
C LYS A 276 21.68 23.65 -10.94
N GLU A 277 21.37 24.27 -9.78
CA GLU A 277 22.20 24.20 -8.58
C GLU A 277 22.47 22.76 -8.13
N PHE A 278 21.57 21.85 -8.47
CA PHE A 278 21.60 20.45 -8.10
C PHE A 278 21.88 19.50 -9.28
N SER A 279 22.15 20.05 -10.46
CA SER A 279 22.43 19.30 -11.69
C SER A 279 23.92 18.97 -11.83
N PHE A 280 24.22 17.83 -12.44
CA PHE A 280 25.58 17.32 -12.59
C PHE A 280 26.51 18.29 -13.36
N ASP A 281 25.97 19.08 -14.28
CA ASP A 281 26.70 20.04 -15.12
C ASP A 281 27.40 21.18 -14.32
N ASN A 282 27.10 21.32 -13.03
CA ASN A 282 27.67 22.36 -12.15
C ASN A 282 28.78 21.86 -11.22
N MET A 283 29.17 20.57 -11.28
CA MET A 283 30.16 19.98 -10.37
C MET A 283 31.59 19.86 -10.97
N ASP A 284 31.84 20.43 -12.16
CA ASP A 284 33.20 20.62 -12.68
C ASP A 284 33.88 21.85 -12.04
N ILE A 285 34.19 21.79 -10.73
CA ILE A 285 35.19 22.65 -10.06
C ILE A 285 35.98 21.83 -9.04
#